data_AF-A0A221WBY1-F1
#
_entry.id   AF-A0A221WBY1-F1
#
_cell.length_a   1.000
_cell.length_b   1.000
_cell.length_c   1.000
_cell.angle_alpha   90.00
_cell.angle_beta   90.00
_cell.angle_gamma   90.00
#
_symmetry.space_group_name_H-M   'P 1'
#
loop_
_entity.id
_entity.type
_entity.pdbx_description
1 polymer ?
#
loop_
_entity_poly.entity_id
_entity_poly.type
_entity_poly.pdbx_seq_one_letter_code
_entity_poly.pdbx_strand_id
1 'polypeptide(L)'
;MTVAHQLADESAAGSLGSSAPEDRPDDRADSAEHPGSRALALLLAVGGAVGFAAAFVLLIERIQLLIDPLYIPSCSLNEVLSCGSVMTTPQAAAFGFPNPIIGVATFPVVTTIGVALLAGARFHRWFWLGLQAGVTFGMVFVHWLIYSSLFEIRALCPYCMVVWAVMLPIFWYTTVANIRTGRLPSGAVGRALVDYRHVVMLTWSLVIVALVVQAFWGYWVSLF
;
A
#
# COMPACT_ATOMS: atom_id res chain seq x y z
N MET A 1 -35.00 -23.51 -75.81
CA MET A 1 -33.94 -24.01 -76.72
C MET A 1 -32.66 -23.35 -76.23
N THR A 2 -31.71 -23.98 -75.51
CA THR A 2 -31.06 -25.31 -75.65
C THR A 2 -30.37 -25.62 -74.28
N VAL A 3 -30.78 -26.61 -73.47
CA VAL A 3 -30.24 -28.00 -73.31
C VAL A 3 -28.69 -28.03 -73.26
N ALA A 4 -28.04 -28.06 -72.08
CA ALA A 4 -27.66 -29.23 -71.25
C ALA A 4 -26.77 -30.28 -71.97
N HIS A 5 -25.48 -30.32 -71.61
CA HIS A 5 -24.60 -31.47 -71.87
C HIS A 5 -23.51 -31.58 -70.78
N GLN A 6 -23.20 -32.83 -70.43
CA GLN A 6 -22.11 -33.34 -69.58
C GLN A 6 -22.34 -33.43 -68.05
N LEU A 7 -22.90 -34.58 -67.67
CA LEU A 7 -22.64 -35.29 -66.40
C LEU A 7 -21.41 -36.21 -66.56
N ALA A 8 -20.97 -36.77 -65.43
CA ALA A 8 -19.96 -37.82 -65.21
C ALA A 8 -18.53 -37.28 -64.95
N ASP A 9 -17.75 -37.77 -63.98
CA ASP A 9 -17.85 -38.99 -63.18
C ASP A 9 -16.96 -38.87 -61.92
N GLU A 10 -17.17 -39.80 -61.00
CA GLU A 10 -16.74 -39.85 -59.61
C GLU A 10 -15.25 -40.25 -59.39
N SER A 11 -14.81 -40.05 -58.14
CA SER A 11 -14.05 -41.01 -57.32
C SER A 11 -12.51 -41.14 -57.47
N ALA A 12 -11.87 -40.73 -56.36
CA ALA A 12 -10.78 -41.40 -55.64
C ALA A 12 -9.35 -41.48 -56.23
N ALA A 13 -8.39 -40.86 -55.52
CA ALA A 13 -7.46 -41.56 -54.60
C ALA A 13 -6.06 -40.91 -54.52
N GLY A 14 -5.69 -40.49 -53.30
CA GLY A 14 -4.31 -40.42 -52.79
C GLY A 14 -3.44 -39.25 -53.27
N SER A 15 -2.47 -38.74 -52.52
CA SER A 15 -2.02 -38.93 -51.15
C SER A 15 -0.90 -37.90 -50.92
N LEU A 16 -0.61 -37.58 -49.66
CA LEU A 16 0.66 -37.00 -49.16
C LEU A 16 0.93 -35.51 -49.42
N GLY A 17 0.42 -34.68 -48.51
CA GLY A 17 0.97 -33.36 -48.22
C GLY A 17 1.15 -33.22 -46.71
N SER A 18 2.35 -33.53 -46.22
CA SER A 18 2.79 -33.33 -44.83
C SER A 18 2.67 -31.85 -44.45
N SER A 19 1.62 -31.45 -43.74
CA SER A 19 1.60 -30.17 -43.02
C SER A 19 2.49 -30.30 -41.78
N ALA A 20 3.68 -29.71 -41.86
CA ALA A 20 4.57 -29.50 -40.73
C ALA A 20 3.82 -28.84 -39.55
N PRO A 21 4.26 -29.05 -38.30
CA PRO A 21 3.70 -28.30 -37.17
C PRO A 21 4.06 -26.83 -37.37
N GLU A 22 3.05 -25.98 -37.51
CA GLU A 22 3.22 -24.54 -37.42
C GLU A 22 3.78 -24.24 -36.02
N ASP A 23 5.06 -23.88 -35.98
CA ASP A 23 5.77 -23.37 -34.82
C ASP A 23 5.05 -22.11 -34.36
N ARG A 24 4.13 -22.26 -33.41
CA ARG A 24 3.40 -21.15 -32.78
C ARG A 24 4.41 -20.34 -31.96
N PRO A 25 4.84 -19.15 -32.42
CA PRO A 25 5.83 -18.38 -31.69
C PRO A 25 5.15 -17.81 -30.45
N ASP A 26 5.54 -18.38 -29.32
CA ASP A 26 5.77 -17.69 -28.06
C ASP A 26 4.60 -16.96 -27.37
N ASP A 27 3.73 -17.73 -26.70
CA ASP A 27 2.86 -17.24 -25.61
C ASP A 27 3.66 -16.71 -24.39
N ARG A 28 5.02 -16.71 -24.39
CA ARG A 28 5.81 -16.16 -23.27
C ARG A 28 6.20 -14.69 -23.46
N ALA A 29 5.82 -14.07 -24.57
CA ALA A 29 6.15 -12.67 -24.88
C ALA A 29 5.10 -11.63 -24.44
N ASP A 30 3.99 -12.02 -23.81
CA ASP A 30 2.99 -11.05 -23.30
C ASP A 30 3.11 -10.75 -21.79
N SER A 31 4.20 -11.20 -21.16
CA SER A 31 4.54 -10.84 -19.76
C SER A 31 5.40 -9.59 -19.66
N ALA A 32 5.26 -8.64 -20.59
CA ALA A 32 5.70 -7.27 -20.38
C ALA A 32 4.79 -6.59 -19.32
N GLU A 33 4.76 -7.18 -18.13
CA GLU A 33 4.26 -6.57 -16.90
C GLU A 33 4.98 -5.24 -16.75
N HIS A 34 4.21 -4.16 -16.87
CA HIS A 34 4.72 -2.82 -16.61
C HIS A 34 5.47 -2.85 -15.27
N PRO A 35 6.78 -2.53 -15.20
CA PRO A 35 7.56 -2.63 -13.95
C PRO A 35 6.93 -1.86 -12.77
N GLY A 36 6.11 -0.85 -13.07
CA GLY A 36 5.33 -0.10 -12.08
C GLY A 36 4.16 -0.86 -11.42
N SER A 37 3.63 -1.95 -11.99
CA SER A 37 2.56 -2.76 -11.36
C SER A 37 3.11 -3.66 -10.26
N ARG A 38 4.24 -4.35 -10.54
CA ARG A 38 4.90 -5.23 -9.57
C ARG A 38 5.44 -4.48 -8.36
N ALA A 39 6.05 -3.31 -8.57
CA ALA A 39 6.57 -2.49 -7.48
C ALA A 39 5.45 -2.02 -6.52
N LEU A 40 4.30 -1.61 -7.06
CA LEU A 40 3.13 -1.25 -6.24
C LEU A 40 2.57 -2.46 -5.51
N ALA A 41 2.44 -3.60 -6.19
CA ALA A 41 1.96 -4.84 -5.59
C ALA A 41 2.83 -5.28 -4.40
N LEU A 42 4.16 -5.24 -4.57
CA LEU A 42 5.12 -5.53 -3.51
C LEU A 42 5.02 -4.53 -2.36
N LEU A 43 4.89 -3.23 -2.67
CA LEU A 43 4.71 -2.19 -1.66
C LEU A 43 3.45 -2.42 -0.82
N LEU A 44 2.31 -2.75 -1.45
CA LEU A 44 1.07 -3.04 -0.74
C LEU A 44 1.19 -4.32 0.10
N ALA A 45 1.81 -5.37 -0.44
CA ALA A 45 1.99 -6.63 0.28
C ALA A 45 2.91 -6.47 1.49
N VAL A 46 4.13 -5.95 1.29
CA VAL A 46 5.13 -5.81 2.35
C VAL A 46 4.77 -4.68 3.30
N GLY A 47 4.38 -3.51 2.78
CA GLY A 47 3.97 -2.37 3.60
C GLY A 47 2.72 -2.68 4.42
N GLY A 48 1.75 -3.39 3.85
CA GLY A 48 0.59 -3.92 4.57
C GLY A 48 1.00 -4.89 5.68
N ALA A 49 1.89 -5.85 5.40
CA ALA A 49 2.32 -6.84 6.38
C ALA A 49 3.09 -6.20 7.54
N VAL A 50 3.99 -5.24 7.25
CA VAL A 50 4.74 -4.49 8.26
C VAL A 50 3.80 -3.61 9.08
N GLY A 51 2.86 -2.91 8.44
CA GLY A 51 1.85 -2.11 9.13
C GLY A 51 0.95 -2.95 10.05
N PHE A 52 0.55 -4.14 9.59
CA PHE A 52 -0.20 -5.10 10.38
C PHE A 52 0.60 -5.56 11.59
N ALA A 53 1.86 -5.97 11.41
CA ALA A 53 2.72 -6.41 12.51
C ALA A 53 2.87 -5.32 13.58
N ALA A 54 3.15 -4.07 13.16
CA ALA A 54 3.26 -2.94 14.08
C ALA A 54 1.94 -2.66 14.81
N ALA A 55 0.80 -2.64 14.10
CA ALA A 55 -0.51 -2.42 14.70
C ALA A 55 -0.92 -3.56 15.65
N PHE A 56 -0.57 -4.80 15.32
CA PHE A 56 -0.86 -5.97 16.15
C PHE A 56 -0.06 -5.93 17.45
N VAL A 57 1.24 -5.64 17.38
CA VAL A 57 2.06 -5.45 18.58
C VAL A 57 1.52 -4.29 19.41
N LEU A 58 1.21 -3.14 18.81
CA LEU A 58 0.57 -2.02 19.51
C LEU A 58 -0.73 -2.41 20.22
N LEU A 59 -1.55 -3.26 19.61
CA LEU A 59 -2.76 -3.75 20.24
C LEU A 59 -2.46 -4.62 21.47
N ILE A 60 -1.47 -5.51 21.37
CA ILE A 60 -1.03 -6.34 22.51
C ILE A 60 -0.50 -5.46 23.64
N GLU A 61 0.40 -4.52 23.34
CA GLU A 61 0.97 -3.58 24.31
C GLU A 61 -0.15 -2.80 25.03
N ARG A 62 -1.17 -2.37 24.27
CA ARG A 62 -2.34 -1.68 24.83
C ARG A 62 -3.13 -2.59 25.79
N ILE A 63 -3.36 -3.85 25.40
CA ILE A 63 -4.06 -4.83 26.24
C ILE A 63 -3.29 -5.09 27.53
N GLN A 64 -1.96 -5.23 27.47
CA GLN A 64 -1.14 -5.44 28.68
C GLN A 64 -1.22 -4.25 29.63
N LEU A 65 -1.16 -3.01 29.12
CA LEU A 65 -1.37 -1.80 29.92
C LEU A 65 -2.78 -1.72 30.56
N LEU A 66 -3.79 -2.30 29.91
CA LEU A 66 -5.15 -2.38 30.44
C LEU A 66 -5.28 -3.41 31.57
N ILE A 67 -4.47 -4.48 31.54
CA ILE A 67 -4.43 -5.53 32.56
C ILE A 67 -3.62 -5.08 33.77
N ASP A 68 -2.43 -4.52 33.53
CA ASP A 68 -1.52 -4.02 34.55
C ASP A 68 -1.06 -2.59 34.19
N PRO A 69 -1.55 -1.57 34.90
CA PRO A 69 -1.13 -0.18 34.69
C PRO A 69 0.36 0.09 34.95
N LEU A 70 1.07 -0.81 35.64
CA LEU A 70 2.50 -0.73 35.89
C LEU A 70 3.34 -1.43 34.82
N TYR A 71 2.70 -2.06 33.83
CA TYR A 71 3.38 -2.69 32.71
C TYR A 71 4.17 -1.65 31.90
N ILE A 72 5.43 -1.95 31.60
CA ILE A 72 6.30 -1.11 30.77
C ILE A 72 6.29 -1.66 29.34
N PRO A 73 5.71 -0.93 28.37
CA PRO A 73 5.63 -1.42 27.00
C PRO A 73 7.00 -1.63 26.37
N SER A 74 7.12 -2.62 25.49
CA SER A 74 8.41 -2.93 24.81
C SER A 74 8.96 -1.78 23.97
N CYS A 75 8.08 -0.88 23.54
CA CYS A 75 8.41 0.32 22.78
C CYS A 75 8.58 1.58 23.63
N SER A 76 8.60 1.44 24.97
CA SER A 76 8.94 2.51 25.91
C SER A 76 10.41 2.40 26.30
N LEU A 77 11.26 3.14 25.59
CA LEU A 77 12.72 3.10 25.76
C LEU A 77 13.23 4.20 26.70
N ASN A 78 12.52 5.33 26.76
CA ASN A 78 12.80 6.46 27.64
C ASN A 78 11.57 7.37 27.74
N GLU A 79 11.68 8.49 28.46
CA GLU A 79 10.57 9.44 28.67
C GLU A 79 10.03 10.06 27.37
N VAL A 80 10.90 10.23 26.37
CA VAL A 80 10.56 10.80 25.05
C VAL A 80 10.03 9.74 24.10
N LEU A 81 10.65 8.56 24.07
CA LEU A 81 10.24 7.37 23.32
C LEU A 81 9.38 6.48 24.22
N SER A 82 8.20 6.96 24.61
CA SER A 82 7.27 6.25 25.50
C SER A 82 5.95 5.95 24.81
N CYS A 83 5.65 4.66 24.65
CA CYS A 83 4.34 4.20 24.21
C CYS A 83 3.27 4.38 25.28
N GLY A 84 3.64 4.24 26.55
CA GLY A 84 2.69 4.29 27.67
C GLY A 84 2.00 5.66 27.81
N SER A 85 2.74 6.75 27.66
CA SER A 85 2.17 8.11 27.72
C SER A 85 1.28 8.42 26.52
N VAL A 86 1.60 7.89 25.34
CA VAL A 86 0.77 8.06 24.14
C VAL A 86 -0.53 7.26 24.26
N MET A 87 -0.45 6.01 24.72
CA MET A 87 -1.58 5.09 24.78
C MET A 87 -2.65 5.45 25.81
N THR A 88 -2.31 6.20 26.85
CA THR A 88 -3.26 6.62 27.90
C THR A 88 -4.05 7.87 27.52
N THR A 89 -3.73 8.49 26.39
CA THR A 89 -4.40 9.72 25.94
C THR A 89 -5.76 9.44 25.28
N PRO A 90 -6.74 10.36 25.38
CA PRO A 90 -8.02 10.25 24.67
C PRO A 90 -7.86 10.06 23.15
N GLN A 91 -6.81 10.66 22.58
CA GLN A 91 -6.45 10.60 21.16
C GLN A 91 -6.14 9.16 20.72
N ALA A 92 -5.67 8.30 21.63
CA ALA A 92 -5.42 6.87 21.38
C ALA A 92 -6.71 6.05 21.21
N ALA A 93 -7.88 6.63 21.47
CA ALA A 93 -9.20 6.02 21.27
C ALA A 93 -10.17 6.98 20.53
N ALA A 94 -9.73 7.53 19.39
CA ALA A 94 -10.42 8.61 18.69
C ALA A 94 -11.86 8.29 18.27
N PHE A 95 -12.17 7.00 18.05
CA PHE A 95 -13.49 6.53 17.65
C PHE A 95 -14.21 5.76 18.77
N GLY A 96 -13.79 5.93 20.02
CA GLY A 96 -14.34 5.22 21.18
C GLY A 96 -13.73 3.84 21.42
N PHE A 97 -12.78 3.41 20.59
CA PHE A 97 -12.02 2.18 20.74
C PHE A 97 -10.54 2.41 20.41
N PRO A 98 -9.61 1.56 20.90
CA PRO A 98 -8.19 1.74 20.65
C PRO A 98 -7.83 1.81 19.16
N ASN A 99 -7.15 2.87 18.76
CA ASN A 99 -6.72 3.09 17.36
C ASN A 99 -5.98 1.90 16.72
N PRO A 100 -5.14 1.11 17.44
CA PRO A 100 -4.48 -0.06 16.85
C PRO A 100 -5.44 -1.09 16.23
N ILE A 101 -6.70 -1.16 16.71
CA ILE A 101 -7.74 -2.04 16.14
C ILE A 101 -8.01 -1.67 14.67
N ILE A 102 -8.00 -0.38 14.33
CA ILE A 102 -8.17 0.07 12.94
C ILE A 102 -7.05 -0.51 12.07
N GLY A 103 -5.80 -0.39 12.52
CA GLY A 103 -4.65 -0.94 11.80
C GLY A 103 -4.74 -2.46 11.62
N VAL A 104 -5.10 -3.18 12.69
CA VAL A 104 -5.31 -4.64 12.64
C VAL A 104 -6.43 -5.04 11.67
N ALA A 105 -7.47 -4.22 11.53
CA ALA A 105 -8.55 -4.48 10.58
C ALA A 105 -8.18 -4.14 9.13
N THR A 106 -7.44 -3.06 8.89
CA THR A 106 -7.22 -2.52 7.53
C THR A 106 -5.94 -3.00 6.87
N PHE A 107 -4.84 -3.14 7.61
CA PHE A 107 -3.55 -3.53 7.01
C PHE A 107 -3.55 -4.94 6.39
N PRO A 108 -4.20 -5.96 6.98
CA PRO A 108 -4.34 -7.27 6.32
C PRO A 108 -5.04 -7.17 4.97
N VAL A 109 -6.07 -6.32 4.85
CA VAL A 109 -6.75 -6.10 3.58
C VAL A 109 -5.78 -5.53 2.54
N VAL A 110 -4.95 -4.55 2.91
CA VAL A 110 -3.91 -3.99 2.03
C VAL A 110 -2.90 -5.07 1.63
N THR A 111 -2.45 -5.91 2.57
CA THR A 111 -1.57 -7.04 2.30
C THR A 111 -2.18 -8.00 1.29
N THR A 112 -3.44 -8.39 1.50
CA THR A 112 -4.18 -9.31 0.60
C THR A 112 -4.30 -8.72 -0.80
N ILE A 113 -4.56 -7.42 -0.93
CA ILE A 113 -4.60 -6.74 -2.23
C ILE A 113 -3.24 -6.83 -2.93
N GLY A 114 -2.15 -6.54 -2.20
CA GLY A 114 -0.80 -6.65 -2.74
C GLY A 114 -0.46 -8.06 -3.22
N VAL A 115 -0.75 -9.07 -2.39
CA VAL A 115 -0.51 -10.49 -2.73
C VAL A 115 -1.38 -10.92 -3.92
N ALA A 116 -2.64 -10.50 -3.98
CA ALA A 116 -3.52 -10.80 -5.11
C ALA A 116 -2.99 -10.19 -6.42
N LEU A 117 -2.48 -8.95 -6.38
CA LEU A 117 -1.82 -8.33 -7.54
C LEU A 117 -0.57 -9.11 -7.97
N LEU A 118 0.25 -9.58 -7.02
CA LEU A 118 1.42 -10.42 -7.32
C LEU A 118 1.02 -11.77 -7.93
N ALA A 119 -0.14 -12.30 -7.57
CA ALA A 119 -0.73 -13.50 -8.17
C ALA A 119 -1.38 -13.25 -9.56
N GLY A 120 -1.32 -12.01 -10.08
CA GLY A 120 -1.86 -11.64 -11.39
C GLY A 120 -3.33 -11.19 -11.37
N ALA A 121 -3.92 -10.95 -10.20
CA ALA A 121 -5.30 -10.46 -10.12
C ALA A 121 -5.43 -9.06 -10.76
N ARG A 122 -6.54 -8.86 -11.49
CA ARG A 122 -6.90 -7.57 -12.08
C ARG A 122 -8.17 -7.05 -11.43
N PHE A 123 -8.06 -5.90 -10.76
CA PHE A 123 -9.20 -5.29 -10.08
C PHE A 123 -9.89 -4.23 -10.94
N HIS A 124 -11.22 -4.14 -10.81
CA HIS A 124 -12.02 -3.15 -11.50
C HIS A 124 -11.80 -1.73 -10.92
N ARG A 125 -12.18 -0.69 -11.67
CA ARG A 125 -11.99 0.72 -11.28
C ARG A 125 -12.55 1.07 -9.90
N TRP A 126 -13.74 0.59 -9.54
CA TRP A 126 -14.37 0.92 -8.25
C TRP A 126 -13.51 0.42 -7.07
N PHE A 127 -12.84 -0.72 -7.24
CA PHE A 127 -12.01 -1.31 -6.20
C PHE A 127 -10.80 -0.43 -5.91
N TRP A 128 -10.17 0.08 -6.96
CA TRP A 128 -9.08 1.06 -6.85
C TRP A 128 -9.52 2.37 -6.20
N LEU A 129 -10.74 2.83 -6.46
CA LEU A 129 -11.30 4.02 -5.81
C LEU A 129 -11.63 3.76 -4.34
N GLY A 130 -12.14 2.57 -4.00
CA GLY A 130 -12.35 2.15 -2.62
C GLY A 130 -11.04 2.06 -1.84
N LEU A 131 -10.01 1.45 -2.43
CA LEU A 131 -8.65 1.45 -1.87
C LEU A 131 -8.16 2.87 -1.67
N GLN A 132 -8.29 3.74 -2.67
CA GLN A 132 -7.90 5.16 -2.58
C GLN A 132 -8.60 5.85 -1.42
N ALA A 133 -9.91 5.67 -1.26
CA ALA A 133 -10.67 6.26 -0.16
C ALA A 133 -10.15 5.79 1.20
N GLY A 134 -9.92 4.48 1.35
CA GLY A 134 -9.36 3.89 2.56
C GLY A 134 -7.96 4.42 2.89
N VAL A 135 -7.05 4.45 1.91
CA VAL A 135 -5.69 4.97 2.14
C VAL A 135 -5.66 6.48 2.37
N THR A 136 -6.60 7.23 1.79
CA THR A 136 -6.73 8.67 2.04
C THR A 136 -7.19 8.93 3.47
N PHE A 137 -8.19 8.19 3.94
CA PHE A 137 -8.64 8.24 5.33
C PHE A 137 -7.49 7.89 6.29
N GLY A 138 -6.78 6.79 6.04
CA GLY A 138 -5.63 6.38 6.84
C GLY A 138 -4.52 7.43 6.85
N MET A 139 -4.23 8.08 5.72
CA MET A 139 -3.22 9.13 5.63
C MET A 139 -3.59 10.36 6.45
N VAL A 140 -4.84 10.83 6.36
CA VAL A 140 -5.35 11.95 7.16
C VAL A 140 -5.27 11.61 8.66
N PHE A 141 -5.71 10.41 9.02
CA PHE A 141 -5.68 9.95 10.40
C PHE A 141 -4.24 9.88 10.94
N VAL A 142 -3.29 9.37 10.17
CA VAL A 142 -1.87 9.33 10.53
C VAL A 142 -1.29 10.73 10.74
N HIS A 143 -1.60 11.72 9.88
CA HIS A 143 -1.11 13.10 10.08
C HIS A 143 -1.67 13.73 11.34
N TRP A 144 -2.94 13.47 11.64
CA TRP A 144 -3.54 13.95 12.88
C TRP A 144 -2.85 13.32 14.10
N LEU A 145 -2.56 12.01 14.07
CA LEU A 145 -1.81 11.35 15.14
C LEU A 145 -0.37 11.87 15.26
N ILE A 146 0.33 12.15 14.14
CA ILE A 146 1.65 12.79 14.15
C ILE A 146 1.56 14.14 14.86
N TYR A 147 0.59 14.97 14.50
CA TYR A 147 0.39 16.28 15.12
C TYR A 147 0.15 16.15 16.63
N SER A 148 -0.76 15.27 17.06
CA SER A 148 -1.03 15.05 18.48
C SER A 148 0.19 14.51 19.24
N SER A 149 0.96 13.58 18.65
CA SER A 149 2.20 13.07 19.26
C SER A 149 3.26 14.15 19.44
N LEU A 150 3.48 14.99 18.42
CA LEU A 150 4.53 16.01 18.43
C LEU A 150 4.18 17.23 19.29
N PHE A 151 2.95 17.73 19.19
CA PHE A 151 2.59 19.04 19.73
C PHE A 151 1.74 18.99 21.01
N GLU A 152 0.98 17.90 21.23
CA GLU A 152 0.13 17.78 22.43
C GLU A 152 0.79 16.89 23.49
N ILE A 153 1.17 15.67 23.11
CA ILE A 153 1.69 14.66 24.04
C ILE A 153 3.19 14.86 24.30
N ARG A 154 3.94 15.32 23.28
CA ARG A 154 5.40 15.41 23.28
C ARG A 154 6.07 14.07 23.61
N ALA A 155 5.56 12.99 23.03
CA ALA A 155 6.14 11.65 23.10
C ALA A 155 6.00 10.90 21.77
N LEU A 156 6.95 10.02 21.47
CA LEU A 156 7.05 9.24 20.24
C LEU A 156 6.97 7.75 20.54
N CYS A 157 6.21 7.03 19.72
CA CYS A 157 6.14 5.58 19.76
C CYS A 157 6.84 4.99 18.53
N PRO A 158 7.87 4.13 18.69
CA PRO A 158 8.54 3.45 17.59
C PRO A 158 7.60 2.68 16.65
N TYR A 159 6.63 1.95 17.19
CA TYR A 159 5.66 1.22 16.35
C TYR A 159 4.70 2.15 15.59
N CYS A 160 4.29 3.27 16.19
CA CYS A 160 3.50 4.29 15.47
C CYS A 160 4.31 4.88 14.32
N MET A 161 5.60 5.18 14.52
CA MET A 161 6.48 5.65 13.45
C MET A 161 6.60 4.64 12.31
N VAL A 162 6.65 3.33 12.61
CA VAL A 162 6.58 2.28 11.58
C VAL A 162 5.29 2.36 10.78
N VAL A 163 4.14 2.49 11.46
CA VAL A 163 2.83 2.68 10.80
C VAL A 163 2.84 3.92 9.91
N TRP A 164 3.41 5.03 10.36
CA TRP A 164 3.53 6.25 9.57
C TRP A 164 4.39 6.02 8.32
N ALA A 165 5.55 5.38 8.50
CA ALA A 165 6.52 5.11 7.45
C ALA A 165 5.98 4.20 6.35
N VAL A 166 5.09 3.25 6.66
CA VAL A 166 4.43 2.41 5.63
C VAL A 166 3.19 3.05 5.04
N MET A 167 2.45 3.85 5.81
CA MET A 167 1.21 4.47 5.33
C MET A 167 1.47 5.54 4.26
N LEU A 168 2.52 6.36 4.44
CA LEU A 168 2.97 7.37 3.48
C LEU A 168 3.17 6.82 2.05
N PRO A 169 4.05 5.82 1.82
CA PRO A 169 4.26 5.29 0.49
C PRO A 169 3.03 4.55 -0.04
N ILE A 170 2.30 3.79 0.80
CA ILE A 170 1.08 3.09 0.39
C ILE A 170 0.08 4.09 -0.21
N PHE A 171 -0.20 5.18 0.50
CA PHE A 171 -1.09 6.24 0.00
C PHE A 171 -0.54 6.88 -1.27
N TRP A 172 0.73 7.30 -1.24
CA TRP A 172 1.32 8.09 -2.33
C TRP A 172 1.37 7.32 -3.64
N TYR A 173 1.92 6.10 -3.63
CA TYR A 173 2.06 5.31 -4.85
C TYR A 173 0.73 4.74 -5.35
N THR A 174 -0.25 4.49 -4.47
CA THR A 174 -1.63 4.18 -4.89
C THR A 174 -2.25 5.37 -5.62
N THR A 175 -2.06 6.59 -5.10
CA THR A 175 -2.56 7.83 -5.72
C THR A 175 -1.91 8.05 -7.08
N VAL A 176 -0.59 7.94 -7.17
CA VAL A 176 0.16 8.05 -8.43
C VAL A 176 -0.31 7.00 -9.44
N ALA A 177 -0.53 5.75 -9.03
CA ALA A 177 -1.04 4.71 -9.91
C ALA A 177 -2.45 4.99 -10.43
N ASN A 178 -3.34 5.54 -9.59
CA ASN A 178 -4.68 5.95 -9.97
C ASN A 178 -4.70 7.15 -10.92
N ILE A 179 -3.76 8.09 -10.76
CA ILE A 179 -3.57 9.21 -11.68
C ILE A 179 -3.04 8.71 -13.04
N ARG A 180 -1.99 7.88 -13.04
CA ARG A 180 -1.36 7.34 -14.27
C ARG A 180 -2.33 6.54 -15.14
N THR A 181 -3.29 5.86 -14.51
CA THR A 181 -4.28 5.00 -15.17
C THR A 181 -5.59 5.74 -15.49
N GLY A 182 -5.66 7.06 -15.25
CA GLY A 182 -6.84 7.89 -15.53
C GLY A 182 -8.04 7.59 -14.63
N ARG A 183 -7.85 6.88 -13.52
CA ARG A 183 -8.93 6.57 -12.56
C ARG A 183 -9.33 7.79 -11.76
N LEU A 184 -8.36 8.67 -11.47
CA LEU A 184 -8.55 9.99 -10.89
C LEU A 184 -8.38 11.09 -11.96
N PRO A 185 -9.18 12.17 -11.92
CA PRO A 185 -9.04 13.28 -12.85
C PRO A 185 -7.66 13.93 -12.67
N SER A 186 -6.92 14.12 -13.76
CA SER A 186 -5.59 14.71 -13.72
C SER A 186 -5.48 15.92 -14.66
N GLY A 187 -5.37 17.10 -14.06
CA GLY A 187 -4.92 18.31 -14.74
C GLY A 187 -3.40 18.33 -14.92
N ALA A 188 -2.83 19.47 -15.31
CA ALA A 188 -1.38 19.64 -15.44
C ALA A 188 -0.61 19.27 -14.15
N VAL A 189 -1.20 19.60 -12.99
CA VAL A 189 -0.65 19.25 -11.66
C VAL A 189 -0.53 17.73 -11.47
N GLY A 190 -1.52 16.94 -11.91
CA GLY A 190 -1.49 15.49 -11.77
C GLY A 190 -0.35 14.85 -12.56
N ARG A 191 -0.01 15.39 -13.74
CA ARG A 191 1.15 14.93 -14.53
C ARG A 191 2.47 15.25 -13.84
N ALA A 192 2.63 16.48 -13.35
CA ALA A 192 3.82 16.86 -12.60
C ALA A 192 4.04 15.99 -11.34
N LEU A 193 2.97 15.65 -10.61
CA LEU A 193 3.06 14.76 -9.44
C LEU A 193 3.51 13.33 -9.80
N VAL A 194 3.14 12.84 -10.99
CA VAL A 194 3.60 11.53 -11.49
C VAL A 194 5.09 11.59 -11.85
N ASP A 195 5.53 12.65 -12.51
CA ASP A 195 6.91 12.81 -12.98
C ASP A 195 7.87 12.99 -11.80
N TYR A 196 7.50 13.82 -10.82
CA TYR A 196 8.30 14.09 -9.63
C TYR A 196 7.95 13.19 -8.44
N ARG A 197 7.30 12.03 -8.68
CA ARG A 197 6.76 11.18 -7.61
C ARG A 197 7.75 10.82 -6.52
N HIS A 198 9.01 10.55 -6.87
CA HIS A 198 10.04 10.17 -5.91
C HIS A 198 10.53 11.38 -5.12
N VAL A 199 10.62 12.55 -5.76
CA VAL A 199 10.99 13.81 -5.11
C VAL A 199 9.91 14.21 -4.11
N VAL A 200 8.63 14.19 -4.50
CA VAL A 200 7.52 14.50 -3.59
C VAL A 200 7.51 13.57 -2.38
N MET A 201 7.65 12.26 -2.60
CA MET A 201 7.72 11.27 -1.52
C MET A 201 8.90 11.51 -0.57
N LEU A 202 10.08 11.77 -1.13
CA LEU A 202 11.30 12.02 -0.36
C LEU A 202 11.19 13.31 0.44
N THR A 203 10.74 14.40 -0.18
CA THR A 203 10.50 15.69 0.49
C THR A 203 9.49 15.54 1.61
N TRP A 204 8.36 14.85 1.38
CA TRP A 204 7.35 14.63 2.41
C TRP A 204 7.91 13.85 3.60
N SER A 205 8.65 12.77 3.33
CA SER A 205 9.30 11.96 4.37
C SER A 205 10.33 12.78 5.16
N LEU A 206 11.13 13.59 4.47
CA LEU A 206 12.12 14.47 5.09
C LEU A 206 11.46 15.55 5.95
N VAL A 207 10.33 16.12 5.52
CA VAL A 207 9.58 17.09 6.33
C VAL A 207 9.10 16.44 7.62
N ILE A 208 8.53 15.24 7.56
CA ILE A 208 8.09 14.52 8.77
C ILE A 208 9.27 14.22 9.70
N VAL A 209 10.39 13.73 9.16
CA VAL A 209 11.61 13.48 9.94
C VAL A 209 12.15 14.76 10.55
N ALA A 210 12.19 15.86 9.80
CA ALA A 210 12.64 17.16 10.30
C ALA A 210 11.75 17.67 11.44
N LEU A 211 10.43 17.51 11.32
CA LEU A 211 9.49 17.86 12.39
C LEU A 211 9.72 17.01 13.66
N VAL A 212 9.96 15.71 13.50
CA VAL A 212 10.32 14.80 14.60
C VAL A 212 11.63 15.23 15.26
N VAL A 213 12.68 15.51 14.47
CA VAL A 213 13.98 15.94 15.01
C VAL A 213 13.86 17.28 15.72
N GLN A 214 13.14 18.24 15.14
CA GLN A 214 12.94 19.56 15.71
C GLN A 214 12.15 19.52 17.03
N ALA A 215 11.06 18.74 17.08
CA ALA A 215 10.22 18.62 18.27
C ALA A 215 10.98 18.02 19.47
N PHE A 216 11.97 17.15 19.21
CA PHE A 216 12.75 16.45 20.24
C PHE A 216 14.22 16.86 20.26
N TRP A 217 14.55 18.05 19.75
CA TRP A 217 15.92 18.53 19.63
C TRP A 217 16.73 18.41 20.92
N GLY A 218 16.14 18.79 22.06
CA GLY A 218 16.80 18.69 23.37
C GLY A 218 17.18 17.27 23.78
N TYR A 219 16.37 16.27 23.43
CA TYR A 219 16.70 14.86 23.66
C TYR A 219 17.86 14.40 22.77
N TRP A 220 17.85 14.75 21.48
CA TRP A 220 18.92 14.37 20.56
C TRP A 220 20.27 14.97 20.93
N VAL A 221 20.28 16.24 21.36
CA VAL A 221 21.51 16.91 21.83
C VAL A 221 22.02 16.27 23.12
N SER A 222 21.15 15.76 24.00
CA SER A 222 21.58 15.10 25.25
C SER A 222 22.22 13.72 25.07
N LEU A 223 22.12 13.12 23.88
CA LEU A 223 22.73 11.83 23.51
C LEU A 223 24.16 11.95 22.98
N PHE A 224 24.61 13.17 22.64
CA PHE A 224 25.95 13.48 22.14
C PHE A 224 26.76 14.24 23.19
#